data_AF-A0A2X3L0V8-F1
#
_entry.id   AF-A0A2X3L0V8-F1
#
_cell.length_a   1.000
_cell.length_b   1.000
_cell.length_c   1.000
_cell.angle_alpha   90.00
_cell.angle_beta   90.00
_cell.angle_gamma   90.00
#
_symmetry.space_group_name_H-M   'P 1'
#
loop_
_entity.id
_entity.type
_entity.pdbx_description
1 polymer ?
#
loop_
_entity_poly.entity_id
_entity_poly.type
_entity_poly.pdbx_seq_one_letter_code
_entity_poly.pdbx_strand_id
1 'polypeptide(L)'
;MLAVAAHMRKDGKPRVLVPLYVEGARVLDQRDEYSCLALGINRDLSNHCWLNALQNNIEPPSWQNADRARVSNADGIIDPSRSIPDGWHLNLFRWNNLGGPRVTVCGEPISVPLSGKVSL
;
A
#
# COMPACT_ATOMS: atom_id res chain seq x y z
N MET A 1 12.33 10.40 -0.93
CA MET A 1 12.58 9.10 -1.61
C MET A 1 11.27 8.70 -2.28
N LEU A 2 11.25 8.06 -3.45
CA LEU A 2 9.98 7.70 -4.14
C LEU A 2 9.53 6.30 -3.69
N ALA A 3 8.22 6.10 -3.50
CA ALA A 3 7.62 4.80 -3.11
C ALA A 3 8.01 3.69 -4.12
N VAL A 4 8.22 4.11 -5.37
CA VAL A 4 8.54 3.23 -6.49
C VAL A 4 10.03 2.94 -6.66
N ALA A 5 10.92 3.42 -5.77
CA ALA A 5 12.37 3.30 -5.94
C ALA A 5 12.83 1.85 -6.15
N ALA A 6 12.27 0.89 -5.41
CA ALA A 6 12.56 -0.54 -5.56
C ALA A 6 12.18 -1.10 -6.95
N HIS A 7 11.27 -0.43 -7.65
CA HIS A 7 10.84 -0.77 -9.00
C HIS A 7 11.75 -0.14 -10.07
N MET A 8 12.54 0.90 -9.79
CA MET A 8 13.35 1.64 -10.78
C MET A 8 14.65 0.92 -11.19
N ARG A 9 14.53 -0.34 -11.63
CA ARG A 9 15.67 -1.18 -12.06
C ARG A 9 16.05 -0.98 -13.53
N LYS A 10 17.34 -1.09 -13.86
CA LYS A 10 17.85 -1.08 -15.25
C LYS A 10 17.75 -2.47 -15.89
N ASP A 11 16.54 -2.99 -16.00
CA ASP A 11 16.25 -4.34 -16.52
C ASP A 11 15.67 -4.34 -17.95
N GLY A 12 15.82 -3.22 -18.68
CA GLY A 12 15.34 -3.06 -20.05
C GLY A 12 13.82 -2.92 -20.20
N LYS A 13 13.06 -2.97 -19.10
CA LYS A 13 11.60 -2.80 -19.13
C LYS A 13 11.23 -1.32 -18.92
N PRO A 14 10.20 -0.78 -19.61
CA PRO A 14 9.67 0.55 -19.32
C PRO A 14 9.14 0.65 -17.88
N ARG A 15 9.07 1.88 -17.36
CA ARG A 15 8.40 2.21 -16.10
C ARG A 15 7.30 3.20 -16.37
N VAL A 16 6.13 2.97 -15.78
CA VAL A 16 4.98 3.86 -15.92
C VAL A 16 4.33 4.06 -14.56
N LEU A 17 3.77 5.25 -14.33
CA LEU A 17 2.78 5.51 -13.29
C LEU A 17 1.41 5.46 -13.94
N VAL A 18 0.48 4.72 -13.34
CA VAL A 18 -0.89 4.60 -13.85
C VAL A 18 -1.81 5.30 -12.84
N PRO A 19 -2.49 6.40 -13.23
CA PRO A 19 -3.49 7.02 -12.38
C PRO A 19 -4.66 6.06 -12.14
N LEU A 20 -5.00 5.84 -10.87
CA LEU A 20 -6.13 5.00 -10.46
C LEU A 20 -7.12 5.85 -9.69
N TYR A 21 -8.40 5.68 -10.01
CA TYR A 21 -9.51 6.16 -9.22
C TYR A 21 -10.08 4.98 -8.43
N VAL A 22 -10.16 5.15 -7.11
CA VAL A 22 -10.69 4.15 -6.19
C VAL A 22 -11.90 4.74 -5.50
N GLU A 23 -13.03 4.03 -5.55
CA GLU A 23 -14.28 4.46 -4.94
C GLU A 23 -14.91 3.35 -4.09
N GLY A 24 -15.69 3.78 -3.10
CA GLY A 24 -16.47 2.86 -2.26
C GLY A 24 -15.65 1.94 -1.35
N ALA A 25 -14.36 2.25 -1.13
CA ALA A 25 -13.50 1.45 -0.26
C ALA A 25 -13.71 1.80 1.22
N ARG A 26 -14.08 0.80 2.03
CA ARG A 26 -14.01 0.90 3.50
C ARG A 26 -12.63 0.44 3.95
N VAL A 27 -11.78 1.38 4.35
CA VAL A 27 -10.38 1.09 4.71
C VAL A 27 -10.11 1.42 6.16
N LEU A 28 -9.27 0.61 6.81
CA LEU A 28 -8.72 0.95 8.11
C LEU A 28 -7.52 1.89 7.90
N ASP A 29 -7.57 3.08 8.46
CA ASP A 29 -6.46 4.03 8.38
C ASP A 29 -5.51 3.87 9.57
N GLN A 30 -4.31 3.35 9.34
CA GLN A 30 -3.32 3.17 10.41
C GLN A 30 -2.72 4.50 10.92
N ARG A 31 -3.06 5.62 10.29
CA ARG A 31 -2.69 6.95 10.78
C ARG A 31 -3.66 7.44 11.87
N ASP A 32 -4.87 6.90 11.91
CA ASP A 32 -5.83 7.16 12.98
C ASP A 32 -5.55 6.26 14.21
N GLU A 33 -4.91 6.86 15.21
CA GLU A 33 -4.53 6.19 16.45
C GLU A 33 -5.73 5.65 17.23
N TYR A 34 -6.85 6.36 17.20
CA TYR A 34 -8.05 5.96 17.92
C TYR A 34 -8.65 4.69 17.31
N SER A 35 -8.83 4.67 15.98
CA SER A 35 -9.31 3.48 15.27
C SER A 35 -8.35 2.31 15.42
N CYS A 36 -7.04 2.56 15.41
CA CYS A 36 -6.05 1.51 15.63
C CYS A 36 -6.20 0.88 17.01
N LEU A 37 -6.29 1.70 18.06
CA LEU A 37 -6.46 1.22 19.42
C LEU A 37 -7.77 0.43 19.58
N ALA A 38 -8.87 0.96 19.05
CA ALA A 38 -10.19 0.31 19.14
C ALA A 38 -10.24 -1.05 18.43
N LEU A 39 -9.44 -1.24 17.38
CA LEU A 39 -9.41 -2.46 16.57
C LEU A 39 -8.20 -3.37 16.87
N GLY A 40 -7.39 -3.02 17.89
CA GLY A 40 -6.21 -3.79 18.29
C GLY A 40 -5.10 -3.83 17.23
N ILE A 41 -5.03 -2.83 16.35
CA ILE A 41 -3.99 -2.67 15.33
C ILE A 41 -2.72 -2.13 15.97
N ASN A 42 -1.61 -2.85 15.78
CA ASN A 42 -0.30 -2.35 16.18
C ASN A 42 0.37 -1.68 14.97
N ARG A 43 0.32 -0.35 14.94
CA ARG A 43 0.81 0.49 13.84
C ARG A 43 2.28 0.22 13.49
N ASP A 44 3.10 -0.14 14.47
CA ASP A 44 4.53 -0.38 14.26
C ASP A 44 4.80 -1.60 13.40
N LEU A 45 3.89 -2.58 13.35
CA LEU A 45 4.08 -3.80 12.55
C LEU A 45 4.20 -3.51 11.05
N SER A 46 3.54 -2.45 10.56
CA SER A 46 3.68 -1.97 9.19
C SER A 46 5.06 -1.35 8.89
N ASN A 47 5.84 -0.99 9.93
CA ASN A 47 7.19 -0.46 9.77
C ASN A 47 8.25 -1.55 9.51
N HIS A 48 7.95 -2.81 9.81
CA HIS A 48 8.92 -3.92 9.64
C HIS A 48 9.11 -4.32 8.17
N CYS A 49 10.30 -4.80 7.82
CA CYS A 49 10.61 -5.25 6.47
C CYS A 49 10.00 -6.64 6.20
N TRP A 50 8.90 -6.68 5.45
CA TRP A 50 8.24 -7.93 5.05
C TRP A 50 9.18 -8.87 4.28
N LEU A 51 10.06 -8.34 3.43
CA LEU A 51 10.99 -9.15 2.63
C LEU A 51 11.98 -9.90 3.52
N ASN A 52 12.49 -9.24 4.57
CA ASN A 52 13.39 -9.87 5.53
C ASN A 52 12.67 -10.98 6.32
N ALA A 53 11.41 -10.77 6.73
CA ALA A 53 10.63 -11.82 7.40
C ALA A 53 10.48 -13.06 6.49
N LEU A 54 10.09 -12.87 5.22
CA LEU A 54 9.98 -13.99 4.26
C LEU A 54 11.32 -14.70 4.03
N GLN A 55 12.43 -13.96 3.93
CA GLN A 55 13.77 -14.54 3.76
C GLN A 55 14.20 -15.42 4.96
N ASN A 56 13.69 -15.12 6.15
CA ASN A 56 13.92 -15.91 7.37
C ASN A 56 12.82 -16.95 7.62
N ASN A 57 11.91 -17.16 6.65
CA ASN A 57 10.78 -18.07 6.76
C ASN A 57 9.86 -17.76 7.96
N ILE A 58 9.70 -16.46 8.26
CA ILE A 58 8.83 -15.92 9.31
C ILE A 58 7.69 -15.14 8.64
N GLU A 59 6.51 -15.16 9.26
CA GLU A 59 5.38 -14.35 8.83
C GLU A 59 5.70 -12.84 8.89
N PRO A 60 5.47 -12.08 7.80
CA PRO A 60 5.58 -10.63 7.83
C PRO A 60 4.69 -10.01 8.92
N PRO A 61 5.25 -9.20 9.85
CA PRO A 61 4.46 -8.66 10.96
C PRO A 61 3.24 -7.84 10.54
N SER A 62 3.34 -7.13 9.41
CA SER A 62 2.24 -6.32 8.86
C SER A 62 1.00 -7.14 8.48
N TRP A 63 1.14 -8.45 8.25
CA TRP A 63 0.01 -9.33 7.93
C TRP A 63 -0.96 -9.45 9.10
N GLN A 64 -0.47 -9.36 10.35
CA GLN A 64 -1.33 -9.38 11.52
C GLN A 64 -2.28 -8.17 11.57
N ASN A 65 -1.88 -7.01 11.04
CA ASN A 65 -2.77 -5.86 10.91
C ASN A 65 -3.75 -6.04 9.75
N ALA A 66 -3.30 -6.63 8.64
CA ALA A 66 -4.17 -6.95 7.52
C ALA A 66 -5.28 -7.94 7.94
N ASP A 67 -4.96 -8.95 8.74
CA ASP A 67 -5.96 -9.92 9.23
C ASP A 67 -6.96 -9.28 10.18
N ARG A 68 -6.52 -8.44 11.12
CA ARG A 68 -7.43 -7.66 11.97
C ARG A 68 -8.34 -6.74 11.16
N ALA A 69 -7.81 -6.08 10.12
CA ALA A 69 -8.62 -5.27 9.22
C ALA A 69 -9.64 -6.12 8.43
N ARG A 70 -9.28 -7.34 8.00
CA ARG A 70 -10.24 -8.26 7.38
C ARG A 70 -11.36 -8.67 8.35
N VAL A 71 -11.01 -8.97 9.61
CA VAL A 71 -11.99 -9.31 10.65
C VAL A 71 -12.96 -8.16 10.93
N SER A 72 -12.53 -6.90 10.80
CA SER A 72 -13.42 -5.73 10.92
C SER A 72 -14.24 -5.43 9.67
N ASN A 73 -14.23 -6.34 8.68
CA ASN A 73 -14.90 -6.23 7.39
C ASN A 73 -14.41 -5.01 6.58
N ALA A 74 -13.14 -4.63 6.73
CA ALA A 74 -12.51 -3.64 5.88
C ALA A 74 -12.13 -4.25 4.52
N ASP A 75 -12.22 -3.45 3.47
CA ASP A 75 -11.79 -3.77 2.12
C ASP A 75 -10.28 -3.67 1.93
N GLY A 76 -9.61 -3.00 2.87
CA GLY A 76 -8.20 -2.73 2.81
C GLY A 76 -7.70 -1.93 4.00
N ILE A 77 -6.45 -1.53 3.89
CA ILE A 77 -5.74 -0.77 4.92
C ILE A 77 -4.93 0.36 4.27
N ILE A 78 -4.88 1.52 4.93
CA ILE A 78 -3.92 2.58 4.64
C ILE A 78 -2.76 2.42 5.61
N ASP A 79 -1.56 2.17 5.08
CA ASP A 79 -0.32 2.12 5.85
C ASP A 79 0.50 3.40 5.65
N PRO A 80 1.06 3.98 6.73
CA PRO A 80 2.00 5.09 6.59
C PRO A 80 3.26 4.63 5.87
N SER A 81 3.80 5.48 5.00
CA SER A 81 5.04 5.19 4.30
C SER A 81 6.23 5.35 5.25
N ARG A 82 7.10 4.34 5.25
CA ARG A 82 8.33 4.34 6.05
C ARG A 82 9.41 5.30 5.50
N SER A 83 9.33 5.63 4.21
CA SER A 83 10.39 6.32 3.47
C SER A 83 9.95 7.67 2.89
N ILE A 84 8.67 8.02 3.04
CA ILE A 84 8.07 9.25 2.52
C ILE A 84 7.31 9.92 3.67
N PRO A 85 7.80 11.07 4.18
CA PRO A 85 7.04 11.87 5.13
C PRO A 85 5.63 12.14 4.61
N ASP A 86 4.62 11.90 5.45
CA ASP A 86 3.18 12.03 5.15
C ASP A 86 2.65 11.17 3.99
N GLY A 87 3.53 10.40 3.33
CA GLY A 87 3.16 9.43 2.32
C GLY A 87 2.48 8.23 2.95
N TRP A 88 1.67 7.54 2.17
CA TRP A 88 0.94 6.35 2.58
C TRP A 88 0.71 5.45 1.37
N HIS A 89 0.41 4.18 1.61
CA HIS A 89 -0.05 3.28 0.57
C HIS A 89 -1.46 2.80 0.90
N LEU A 90 -2.20 2.43 -0.14
CA LEU A 90 -3.49 1.76 -0.01
C LEU A 90 -3.31 0.31 -0.42
N ASN A 91 -3.56 -0.61 0.50
CA ASN A 91 -3.57 -2.04 0.23
C ASN A 91 -5.00 -2.54 0.27
N LEU A 92 -5.56 -2.90 -0.89
CA LEU A 92 -6.88 -3.51 -0.99
C LEU A 92 -6.76 -5.03 -0.90
N PHE A 93 -7.60 -5.66 -0.09
CA PHE A 93 -7.73 -7.12 0.02
C PHE A 93 -8.62 -7.69 -1.08
N ARG A 94 -9.54 -6.87 -1.58
CA ARG A 94 -10.46 -7.17 -2.68
C ARG A 94 -10.76 -5.88 -3.44
N TRP A 95 -11.03 -5.99 -4.73
CA TRP A 95 -11.53 -4.89 -5.57
C TRP A 95 -12.21 -5.47 -6.79
N ASN A 96 -13.09 -4.68 -7.43
CA ASN A 96 -13.84 -5.03 -8.65
C ASN A 96 -14.68 -6.31 -8.56
N ASN A 97 -14.85 -6.85 -7.36
CA ASN A 97 -15.81 -7.90 -7.04
C ASN A 97 -17.14 -7.27 -6.60
N LEU A 98 -18.25 -8.01 -6.77
CA LEU A 98 -19.58 -7.53 -6.35
C LEU A 98 -19.57 -7.08 -4.88
N GLY A 99 -20.12 -5.88 -4.63
CA GLY A 99 -20.18 -5.28 -3.29
C GLY A 99 -18.82 -4.86 -2.71
N GLY A 100 -17.77 -4.80 -3.54
CA GLY A 100 -16.43 -4.31 -3.16
C GLY A 100 -16.11 -2.95 -3.74
N PRO A 101 -14.94 -2.39 -3.36
CA PRO A 101 -14.47 -1.14 -3.94
C PRO A 101 -14.26 -1.30 -5.44
N ARG A 102 -14.55 -0.23 -6.18
CA ARG A 102 -14.26 -0.16 -7.61
C ARG A 102 -12.94 0.57 -7.82
N VAL A 103 -12.07 -0.04 -8.62
CA VAL A 103 -10.79 0.53 -9.04
C VAL A 103 -10.81 0.64 -10.56
N THR A 104 -10.68 1.87 -11.05
CA THR A 104 -10.65 2.19 -12.48
C THR A 104 -9.38 2.95 -12.82
N VAL A 105 -8.77 2.63 -13.96
CA VAL A 105 -7.73 3.49 -14.53
C VAL A 105 -8.37 4.81 -14.94
N CYS A 106 -7.81 5.93 -14.49
CA CYS A 106 -8.42 7.26 -14.66
C CYS A 106 -7.47 8.25 -15.34
N GLY A 107 -6.72 7.78 -16.34
CA GLY A 107 -5.81 8.60 -17.13
C GLY A 107 -4.84 7.75 -17.92
N GLU A 108 -4.07 8.40 -18.77
CA GLU A 108 -3.03 7.73 -19.56
C GLU A 108 -1.83 7.33 -18.67
N PRO A 109 -1.18 6.20 -18.95
CA PRO A 109 0.07 5.84 -18.29
C PRO A 109 1.15 6.90 -18.50
N ILE A 110 1.77 7.35 -17.42
CA ILE A 110 2.83 8.36 -17.42
C ILE A 110 4.17 7.64 -17.41
N SER A 111 4.95 7.78 -18.49
CA SER A 111 6.30 7.19 -18.56
C SER A 111 7.22 7.79 -17.50
N VAL A 112 7.94 6.92 -16.78
CA VAL A 112 8.94 7.33 -15.78
C VAL A 112 10.34 6.98 -16.30
N PRO A 113 11.20 7.98 -16.57
CA PRO A 113 12.55 7.71 -17.00
C PRO A 113 13.37 7.06 -15.87
N LEU A 114 14.18 6.05 -16.24
CA LEU A 114 15.13 5.40 -15.31
C LEU A 114 16.29 6.33 -14.92
N SER A 115 16.47 7.44 -15.64
CA SER A 115 17.51 8.44 -15.43
C SER A 115 16.99 9.63 -14.61
N GLY A 116 17.24 9.63 -13.30
CA GLY A 116 17.40 10.82 -12.47
C GLY A 116 16.18 11.74 -12.26
N LYS A 117 15.68 11.80 -11.02
CA LYS A 117 14.67 12.73 -10.48
C LYS A 117 13.36 12.83 -11.29
N VAL A 118 12.32 12.21 -10.74
CA VAL A 118 10.93 12.53 -11.12
C VAL A 118 10.62 13.91 -10.56
N SER A 119 10.43 14.90 -11.43
CA SER A 119 9.76 16.16 -11.07
C SER A 119 8.26 15.88 -11.08
N LEU A 120 7.65 15.87 -9.90
CA LEU A 120 6.20 15.93 -9.73
C LEU A 120 5.75 17.39 -9.75
#